data_AF-A0A316YP84-F1
#
_entry.id   AF-A0A316YP84-F1
#
_cell.length_a   1.000
_cell.length_b   1.000
_cell.length_c   1.000
_cell.angle_alpha   90.00
_cell.angle_beta   90.00
_cell.angle_gamma   90.00
#
_symmetry.space_group_name_H-M   'P 1'
#
loop_
_entity.id
_entity.type
_entity.pdbx_description
1 polymer ?
#
loop_
_entity_poly.entity_id
_entity_poly.type
_entity_poly.pdbx_seq_one_letter_code
_entity_poly.pdbx_strand_id
1 'polypeptide(L)'
;MGRDLDPQGAQPEDFVKVMGGKTPSKYTDPCQKAAKLSMRCLEDNHYDRSKCTEAFTNYRKCKELWIAQRRSDRTSGRPDAFD
;
A
#
# COMPACT_ATOMS: atom_id res chain seq x y z
N MET A 1 11.84 3.60 -21.07
CA MET A 1 10.85 2.54 -20.76
C MET A 1 11.00 2.16 -19.29
N GLY A 2 10.34 2.92 -18.41
CA GLY A 2 10.34 2.63 -16.98
C GLY A 2 9.40 1.46 -16.73
N ARG A 3 9.93 0.36 -16.16
CA ARG A 3 9.10 -0.78 -15.78
C ARG A 3 8.23 -0.35 -14.61
N ASP A 4 6.93 -0.21 -14.87
CA ASP A 4 5.91 -0.19 -13.83
C ASP A 4 5.99 -1.51 -13.06
N LEU A 5 6.85 -1.57 -12.04
CA LEU A 5 7.13 -2.77 -11.23
C LEU A 5 5.93 -3.25 -10.40
N ASP A 6 4.80 -2.53 -10.49
CA ASP A 6 3.54 -2.96 -9.89
C ASP A 6 2.35 -2.33 -10.64
N PRO A 7 1.83 -2.99 -11.68
CA PRO A 7 0.64 -2.52 -12.39
C PRO A 7 -0.65 -2.67 -11.57
N GLN A 8 -0.62 -3.43 -10.49
CA GLN A 8 -1.79 -3.85 -9.72
C GLN A 8 -1.93 -3.15 -8.35
N GLY A 9 -0.91 -2.40 -7.93
CA GLY A 9 -0.80 -1.75 -6.62
C GLY A 9 -0.68 -2.74 -5.45
N ALA A 10 -0.20 -3.96 -5.67
CA ALA A 10 -0.15 -4.98 -4.62
C ALA A 10 0.98 -4.77 -3.59
N GLN A 11 2.01 -4.00 -3.92
CA GLN A 11 3.16 -3.69 -3.10
C GLN A 11 2.94 -2.39 -2.31
N PRO A 12 3.28 -2.38 -1.02
CA PRO A 12 3.26 -1.16 -0.22
C PRO A 12 4.39 -0.21 -0.60
N GLU A 13 4.18 1.08 -0.35
CA GLU A 13 5.28 2.06 -0.39
C GLU A 13 6.27 1.84 0.77
N ASP A 14 7.51 2.34 0.65
CA ASP A 14 8.53 2.18 1.70
C ASP A 14 8.12 2.88 3.00
N PHE A 15 8.36 2.21 4.15
CA PHE A 15 8.08 2.75 5.47
C PHE A 15 8.62 4.15 5.72
N VAL A 16 9.89 4.38 5.38
CA VAL A 16 10.57 5.66 5.59
C VAL A 16 9.94 6.74 4.73
N LYS A 17 9.56 6.44 3.49
CA LYS A 17 8.88 7.40 2.60
C LYS A 17 7.49 7.77 3.12
N VAL A 18 6.77 6.77 3.63
CA VAL A 18 5.38 6.92 4.06
C VAL A 18 5.29 7.63 5.41
N MET A 19 6.22 7.37 6.33
CA MET A 19 6.22 7.91 7.70
C MET A 19 7.22 9.04 7.92
N GLY A 20 8.20 9.23 7.03
CA GLY A 20 9.21 10.28 7.11
C GLY A 20 8.59 11.66 7.18
N GLY A 21 8.81 12.36 8.29
CA GLY A 21 8.26 13.70 8.55
C GLY A 21 6.78 13.73 8.96
N LYS A 22 6.12 12.58 9.14
CA LYS A 22 4.74 12.54 9.65
C LYS A 22 4.72 12.47 11.16
N THR A 23 3.76 13.18 11.76
CA THR A 23 3.53 13.12 13.21
C THR A 23 3.17 11.69 13.61
N PRO A 24 3.87 11.08 14.59
CA PRO A 24 3.45 9.83 15.20
C PRO A 24 1.99 9.96 15.64
N SER A 25 1.16 8.94 15.42
CA SER A 25 -0.31 8.89 15.61
C SER A 25 -1.21 9.35 14.45
N LYS A 26 -0.69 10.04 13.42
CA LYS A 26 -1.52 10.37 12.24
C LYS A 26 -1.77 9.13 11.39
N TYR A 27 -3.03 8.94 10.99
CA TYR A 27 -3.40 7.90 10.03
C TYR A 27 -2.72 8.18 8.68
N THR A 28 -2.21 7.13 8.07
CA THR A 28 -1.61 7.17 6.74
C THR A 28 -1.90 5.86 6.04
N ASP A 29 -2.26 5.96 4.76
CA ASP A 29 -2.46 4.81 3.91
C ASP A 29 -1.17 4.51 3.11
N PRO A 30 -0.41 3.46 3.49
CA PRO A 30 0.77 3.02 2.76
C PRO A 30 0.44 2.38 1.40
N CYS A 31 -0.85 2.13 1.14
CA CYS A 31 -1.37 1.43 -0.03
C CYS A 31 -2.18 2.36 -0.94
N GLN A 32 -1.86 3.65 -0.93
CA GLN A 32 -2.61 4.68 -1.66
C GLN A 32 -2.74 4.37 -3.17
N LYS A 33 -1.74 3.74 -3.77
CA LYS A 33 -1.79 3.30 -5.18
C LYS A 33 -2.85 2.22 -5.40
N ALA A 34 -2.89 1.18 -4.56
CA ALA A 34 -3.89 0.12 -4.63
C ALA A 34 -5.31 0.68 -4.37
N ALA A 35 -5.44 1.59 -3.40
CA ALA A 35 -6.69 2.27 -3.12
C ALA A 35 -7.23 3.02 -4.35
N LYS A 36 -6.37 3.82 -5.01
CA LYS A 36 -6.72 4.53 -6.25
C LYS A 36 -7.12 3.56 -7.37
N LEU A 37 -6.41 2.44 -7.54
CA LEU A 37 -6.76 1.44 -8.55
C LEU A 37 -8.10 0.75 -8.27
N SER A 38 -8.41 0.44 -7.01
CA SER A 38 -9.70 -0.13 -6.64
C SER A 38 -10.86 0.84 -6.87
N MET A 39 -10.64 2.14 -6.61
CA MET A 39 -11.63 3.18 -6.89
C MET A 39 -11.82 3.39 -8.39
N ARG A 40 -10.73 3.38 -9.17
CA ARG A 40 -10.79 3.43 -10.64
C ARG A 40 -11.60 2.28 -11.22
N CYS A 41 -11.34 1.05 -10.75
CA CYS A 41 -12.13 -0.10 -11.19
C CYS A 41 -13.63 0.08 -10.91
N LEU A 42 -13.99 0.63 -9.75
CA LEU A 42 -15.40 0.92 -9.43
C LEU A 42 -15.97 1.98 -10.36
N GLU A 43 -15.27 3.07 -10.61
CA GLU A 43 -15.69 4.13 -11.55
C GLU A 43 -15.97 3.54 -12.95
N ASP A 44 -15.07 2.70 -13.46
CA ASP A 44 -15.16 2.11 -14.79
C ASP A 44 -16.26 1.03 -14.91
N ASN A 45 -16.61 0.38 -13.80
CA ASN A 45 -17.56 -0.72 -13.75
C ASN A 45 -18.90 -0.34 -13.12
N HIS A 46 -19.26 0.95 -13.09
CA HIS A 46 -20.51 1.44 -12.51
C HIS A 46 -20.72 1.01 -11.05
N TYR A 47 -19.63 1.01 -10.28
CA TYR A 47 -19.57 0.59 -8.88
C TYR A 47 -19.94 -0.89 -8.63
N ASP A 48 -19.86 -1.73 -9.66
CA ASP A 48 -20.00 -3.18 -9.51
C ASP A 48 -18.76 -3.77 -8.82
N ARG A 49 -18.92 -4.09 -7.53
CA ARG A 49 -17.85 -4.65 -6.70
C ARG A 49 -17.40 -6.04 -7.16
N SER A 50 -18.27 -6.82 -7.80
CA SER A 50 -17.96 -8.19 -8.20
C SER A 50 -16.82 -8.23 -9.23
N LYS A 51 -16.81 -7.23 -10.13
CA LYS A 51 -15.80 -7.05 -11.18
C LYS A 51 -14.45 -6.55 -10.67
N CYS A 52 -14.43 -5.97 -9.46
CA CYS A 52 -13.24 -5.35 -8.87
C CYS A 52 -12.59 -6.17 -7.75
N THR A 53 -12.92 -7.45 -7.63
CA THR A 53 -12.41 -8.35 -6.57
C THR A 53 -10.88 -8.40 -6.53
N GLU A 54 -10.21 -8.40 -7.68
CA GLU A 54 -8.75 -8.40 -7.76
C GLU A 54 -8.14 -7.12 -7.19
N ALA A 55 -8.68 -5.95 -7.56
CA ALA A 55 -8.19 -4.66 -7.06
C ALA A 55 -8.33 -4.54 -5.52
N PHE A 56 -9.43 -5.06 -4.96
CA PHE A 56 -9.60 -5.12 -3.50
C PHE A 56 -8.64 -6.12 -2.84
N THR A 57 -8.38 -7.25 -3.50
CA THR A 57 -7.42 -8.24 -3.01
C THR A 57 -6.02 -7.65 -2.97
N ASN A 58 -5.62 -6.88 -3.99
CA ASN A 58 -4.35 -6.19 -4.03
C ASN A 58 -4.22 -5.15 -2.91
N TYR A 59 -5.27 -4.38 -2.62
CA TYR A 59 -5.28 -3.47 -1.48
C TYR A 59 -5.12 -4.19 -0.12
N ARG A 60 -5.79 -5.35 0.07
CA ARG A 60 -5.62 -6.16 1.30
C ARG A 60 -4.19 -6.69 1.41
N LYS A 61 -3.67 -7.28 0.34
CA LYS A 61 -2.32 -7.83 0.26
C LYS A 61 -1.25 -6.77 0.55
N CYS A 62 -1.41 -5.57 -0.01
CA CYS A 62 -0.53 -4.45 0.27
C CYS A 62 -0.47 -4.13 1.78
N LYS A 63 -1.62 -4.07 2.46
CA LYS A 63 -1.65 -3.81 3.91
C LYS A 63 -1.02 -4.94 4.73
N GLU A 64 -1.22 -6.19 4.31
CA GLU A 64 -0.59 -7.36 4.96
C GLU A 64 0.93 -7.29 4.84
N LEU A 65 1.45 -7.03 3.64
CA LEU A 65 2.87 -6.87 3.37
C LEU A 65 3.46 -5.70 4.16
N TRP A 66 2.77 -4.57 4.22
CA TRP A 66 3.19 -3.41 5.00
C TRP A 66 3.34 -3.71 6.49
N ILE A 67 2.35 -4.39 7.09
CA ILE A 67 2.41 -4.78 8.50
C ILE A 67 3.54 -5.78 8.73
N ALA A 68 3.73 -6.73 7.82
CA ALA A 68 4.80 -7.71 7.89
C ALA A 68 6.19 -7.05 7.81
N GLN A 69 6.38 -6.13 6.85
CA GLN A 69 7.61 -5.35 6.71
C GLN A 69 7.87 -4.54 7.97
N ARG A 70 6.89 -3.78 8.48
CA ARG A 70 7.06 -2.98 9.70
C ARG A 70 7.43 -3.83 10.92
N ARG A 71 6.85 -5.02 11.05
CA ARG A 71 7.22 -5.97 12.12
C ARG A 71 8.65 -6.47 11.93
N SER A 72 9.02 -6.82 10.70
CA SER A 72 10.36 -7.28 10.35
C SER A 72 11.41 -6.19 10.61
N ASP A 73 11.19 -4.97 10.12
CA ASP A 73 12.03 -3.79 10.32
C ASP A 73 12.27 -3.52 11.82
N ARG A 74 11.22 -3.68 12.65
CA ARG A 74 11.33 -3.51 14.10
C ARG A 74 12.19 -4.60 14.74
N THR A 75 12.07 -5.85 14.28
CA THR A 75 12.85 -6.97 14.80
C THR A 75 14.29 -6.94 14.32
N SER A 76 14.54 -6.50 13.08
CA SER A 76 15.88 -6.39 12.49
C SER A 76 16.61 -5.10 12.89
N GLY A 77 15.91 -4.13 13.49
CA GLY A 77 16.49 -2.83 13.84
C GLY A 77 16.90 -2.04 12.60
N ARG A 78 16.06 -2.02 11.56
CA ARG A 78 16.36 -1.32 10.31
C ARG A 78 16.68 0.16 10.61
N PRO A 79 17.90 0.65 10.27
CA PRO A 79 18.23 2.06 10.40
C PRO A 79 17.28 2.88 9.51
N ASP A 80 17.00 4.13 9.89
CA ASP A 80 16.06 5.06 9.23
C ASP A 80 14.57 4.74 9.40
N ALA A 81 14.18 3.50 9.74
CA ALA A 81 12.78 3.13 9.88
C ALA A 81 12.14 3.60 11.20
N PHE A 82 12.93 3.93 12.23
CA PHE A 82 12.42 4.34 13.54
C PHE A 82 13.19 5.51 14.15
N ASP A 83 14.02 6.18 13.35
CA ASP A 83 14.77 7.39 13.73
C ASP A 83 13.88 8.65 13.65
#